data_AF-A0A7W1K5E0-F1
#
_entry.id   AF-A0A7W1K5E0-F1
#
_cell.length_a   1.000
_cell.length_b   1.000
_cell.length_c   1.000
_cell.angle_alpha   90.00
_cell.angle_beta   90.00
_cell.angle_gamma   90.00
#
_symmetry.space_group_name_H-M   'P 1'
#
loop_
_entity.id
_entity.type
_entity.pdbx_description
1 polymer ?
#
loop_
_entity_poly.entity_id
_entity_poly.type
_entity_poly.pdbx_seq_one_letter_code
_entity_poly.pdbx_strand_id
1 'polypeptide(L)'
;MLGTALERAIDVLFPRACAGCGAGPWPFCATCAGELVPLEPPWCRRCGRPSRVSVDRCRDCPPAPIASARAAFAYRGPAKAAVHRLKFSGWRGVGEALAAA
;
A
#
# COMPACT_ATOMS: atom_id res chain seq x y z
N MET A 1 4.13 28.85 13.43
CA MET A 1 5.38 28.73 12.65
C MET A 1 6.43 27.83 13.32
N LEU A 2 6.46 27.67 14.66
CA LEU A 2 7.42 26.79 15.34
C LEU A 2 7.26 25.29 14.99
N GLY A 3 6.03 24.85 14.72
CA GLY A 3 5.72 23.44 14.41
C GLY A 3 6.34 22.92 13.11
N THR A 4 6.30 23.71 12.03
CA THR A 4 6.83 23.29 10.74
C THR A 4 8.35 23.17 10.74
N ALA A 5 9.08 24.07 11.42
CA ALA A 5 10.53 23.97 11.54
C ALA A 5 10.97 22.70 12.29
N LEU A 6 10.25 22.34 13.36
CA LEU A 6 10.50 21.13 14.14
C LEU A 6 10.19 19.86 13.33
N GLU A 7 9.07 19.82 12.61
CA GLU A 7 8.72 18.71 11.72
C GLU A 7 9.81 18.46 10.67
N ARG A 8 10.32 19.53 10.05
CA ARG A 8 11.40 19.43 9.06
C ARG A 8 12.72 18.97 9.67
N ALA A 9 13.05 19.42 10.89
CA ALA A 9 14.23 18.94 11.60
C ALA A 9 14.13 17.44 11.91
N ILE A 10 12.95 16.96 12.30
CA ILE A 10 12.69 15.53 12.53
C ILE A 10 12.82 14.73 11.23
N ASP A 11 12.29 15.21 10.10
CA ASP A 11 12.43 14.53 8.80
C ASP A 11 13.89 14.46 8.32
N VAL A 12 14.75 15.40 8.74
CA VAL A 12 16.19 15.37 8.44
C VAL A 12 16.94 14.39 9.33
N LEU A 13 16.64 14.35 10.63
CA LEU A 13 17.29 13.46 11.59
C LEU A 13 16.79 12.01 11.49
N PHE A 14 15.53 11.83 11.09
CA PHE A 14 14.83 10.56 11.00
C PHE A 14 14.10 10.46 9.66
N PRO A 15 14.83 10.45 8.53
CA PRO A 15 14.20 10.38 7.22
C PRO A 15 13.40 9.10 7.09
N ARG A 16 12.22 9.22 6.49
CA ARG A 16 11.41 8.04 6.16
C ARG A 16 12.19 7.18 5.16
N ALA A 17 12.30 5.89 5.44
CA ALA A 17 12.94 4.93 4.55
C ALA A 17 11.90 4.14 3.74
N CYS A 18 12.30 3.57 2.60
CA CYS A 18 11.47 2.78 1.71
C CYS A 18 10.52 1.83 2.47
N ALA A 19 9.21 1.94 2.21
CA ALA A 19 8.17 1.15 2.88
C ALA A 19 8.31 -0.36 2.62
N GLY A 20 8.98 -0.74 1.54
CA GLY A 20 9.30 -2.14 1.17
C GLY A 20 10.51 -2.70 1.92
N CYS A 21 11.71 -2.20 1.64
CA CYS A 21 12.96 -2.76 2.20
C CYS A 21 13.42 -2.10 3.51
N GLY A 22 13.00 -0.86 3.79
CA GLY A 22 13.41 -0.10 4.98
C GLY A 22 14.77 0.60 4.88
N ALA A 23 15.45 0.58 3.73
CA ALA A 23 16.78 1.17 3.57
C ALA A 23 16.91 2.20 2.44
N GLY A 24 16.03 2.17 1.43
CA GLY A 24 16.09 3.08 0.28
C GLY A 24 15.25 4.35 0.45
N PRO A 25 15.14 5.20 -0.60
CA PRO A 25 14.31 6.40 -0.55
C PRO A 25 12.82 6.09 -0.38
N TRP A 26 12.13 6.98 0.33
CA TRP A 26 10.67 7.01 0.47
C TRP A 26 9.97 7.42 -0.84
N PRO A 27 8.75 6.92 -1.15
CA PRO A 27 8.04 5.84 -0.45
C PRO A 27 8.53 4.45 -0.80
N PHE A 28 8.97 4.24 -2.04
CA PHE A 28 9.57 2.99 -2.50
C PHE A 28 10.83 3.31 -3.31
N CYS A 29 11.93 2.62 -2.99
CA CYS A 29 13.12 2.69 -3.83
C CYS A 29 12.89 2.03 -5.19
N ALA A 30 13.73 2.32 -6.18
CA ALA A 30 13.59 1.80 -7.55
C ALA A 30 13.41 0.27 -7.59
N THR A 31 14.19 -0.47 -6.81
CA THR A 31 14.07 -1.94 -6.72
C THR A 31 12.70 -2.36 -6.18
N CYS A 32 12.28 -1.81 -5.03
CA CYS A 32 10.98 -2.15 -4.45
C CYS A 32 9.82 -1.71 -5.32
N ALA A 33 9.94 -0.58 -6.03
CA ALA A 33 8.93 -0.13 -6.97
C ALA A 33 8.79 -1.10 -8.15
N GLY A 34 9.90 -1.61 -8.69
CA GLY A 34 9.89 -2.61 -9.76
C GLY A 34 9.37 -3.99 -9.34
N GLU A 35 9.38 -4.29 -8.04
CA GLU A 35 8.84 -5.54 -7.47
C GLU A 35 7.37 -5.43 -7.05
N LEU A 36 6.78 -4.23 -7.09
CA LEU A 36 5.34 -4.08 -6.88
C LEU A 36 4.61 -4.75 -8.04
N VAL A 37 3.59 -5.53 -7.70
CA VAL A 37 2.84 -6.32 -8.69
C VAL A 37 1.42 -5.79 -8.71
N PRO A 38 1.04 -4.95 -9.70
CA PRO A 38 -0.33 -4.51 -9.87
C PRO A 38 -1.27 -5.71 -9.93
N LEU A 39 -2.43 -5.58 -9.28
CA LEU A 39 -3.50 -6.56 -9.46
C LEU A 39 -4.22 -6.25 -10.79
N GLU A 40 -4.33 -7.27 -11.63
CA GLU A 40 -4.94 -7.17 -12.96
C GLU A 40 -6.08 -8.19 -13.10
N PRO A 41 -7.07 -7.95 -14.01
CA PRO A 41 -8.08 -8.94 -14.35
C PRO A 41 -7.46 -10.24 -14.93
N PRO A 42 -8.15 -11.40 -14.85
CA PRO A 42 -9.53 -11.57 -14.39
C PRO A 42 -9.70 -11.55 -12.86
N TRP A 43 -10.72 -10.83 -12.41
CA TRP A 43 -11.05 -10.65 -11.00
C TRP A 43 -12.55 -10.41 -10.77
N CYS A 44 -12.98 -10.44 -9.51
CA CYS A 44 -14.29 -9.92 -9.13
C CYS A 44 -14.36 -8.40 -9.35
N ARG A 45 -15.32 -7.91 -10.14
CA ARG A 45 -15.49 -6.47 -10.42
C ARG A 45 -15.85 -5.66 -9.18
N ARG A 46 -16.41 -6.27 -8.13
CA ARG A 46 -16.75 -5.61 -6.86
C ARG A 46 -15.59 -5.57 -5.85
N CYS A 47 -14.89 -6.68 -5.63
CA CYS A 47 -13.86 -6.76 -4.57
C CYS A 47 -12.44 -7.02 -5.06
N GLY A 48 -12.21 -7.09 -6.38
CA GLY A 48 -10.88 -7.30 -6.94
C GLY A 48 -10.25 -8.66 -6.63
N ARG A 49 -10.97 -9.61 -6.01
CA ARG A 49 -10.45 -10.96 -5.75
C ARG A 49 -10.08 -11.64 -7.07
N PRO A 50 -8.83 -12.12 -7.24
CA PRO A 50 -8.42 -12.83 -8.44
C PRO A 50 -9.32 -14.04 -8.71
N SER A 51 -9.68 -14.25 -9.97
CA SER A 51 -10.55 -15.35 -10.42
C SER A 51 -10.11 -15.83 -11.80
N ARG A 52 -10.55 -17.03 -12.22
CA ARG A 52 -10.20 -17.55 -13.57
C ARG A 52 -10.88 -16.77 -14.70
N VAL A 53 -12.05 -16.20 -14.42
CA VAL A 53 -12.83 -15.33 -15.32
C VAL A 53 -13.36 -14.15 -14.52
N SER A 54 -13.58 -13.01 -15.16
CA SER A 54 -14.17 -11.85 -14.50
C SER A 54 -15.62 -12.14 -14.09
N VAL A 55 -15.97 -11.80 -12.85
CA VAL A 55 -17.33 -11.98 -12.30
C VAL A 55 -17.80 -10.70 -11.64
N ASP A 56 -19.10 -10.41 -11.65
CA ASP A 56 -19.61 -9.17 -11.05
C ASP A 56 -19.51 -9.19 -9.53
N ARG A 57 -19.78 -10.34 -8.88
CA ARG A 57 -19.67 -10.55 -7.44
C ARG A 57 -19.11 -11.94 -7.13
N CYS A 58 -18.40 -12.06 -6.01
CA CYS A 58 -17.95 -13.33 -5.45
C CYS A 58 -18.35 -13.43 -3.97
N ARG A 59 -18.13 -14.61 -3.37
CA ARG A 59 -18.47 -14.89 -1.97
C ARG A 59 -17.70 -14.03 -0.95
N ASP A 60 -16.54 -13.50 -1.33
CA ASP A 60 -15.67 -12.71 -0.46
C ASP A 60 -15.86 -11.19 -0.67
N CYS A 61 -16.91 -10.80 -1.39
CA CYS A 61 -17.27 -9.39 -1.50
C CYS A 61 -17.59 -8.80 -0.11
N PRO A 62 -17.25 -7.54 0.14
CA PRO A 62 -17.50 -6.92 1.43
C PRO A 62 -19.01 -6.82 1.72
N PRO A 63 -19.41 -6.74 3.00
CA PRO A 63 -20.80 -6.49 3.37
C PRO A 63 -21.24 -5.08 2.94
N ALA A 64 -22.56 -4.84 2.89
CA ALA A 64 -23.08 -3.49 2.77
C ALA A 64 -22.67 -2.66 4.02
N PRO A 65 -22.45 -1.34 3.90
CA PRO A 65 -22.69 -0.48 2.72
C PRO A 65 -21.49 -0.37 1.75
N ILE A 66 -20.45 -1.19 1.89
CA ILE A 66 -19.23 -1.06 1.08
C ILE A 66 -19.55 -1.39 -0.38
N ALA A 67 -19.52 -0.37 -1.26
CA ALA A 67 -19.83 -0.53 -2.67
C ALA A 67 -18.81 -1.43 -3.39
N SER A 68 -17.52 -1.17 -3.17
CA SER A 68 -16.40 -1.95 -3.71
C SER A 68 -15.20 -1.92 -2.77
N ALA A 69 -14.30 -2.88 -2.89
CA ALA A 69 -13.04 -2.90 -2.13
C ALA A 69 -11.97 -3.60 -2.95
N ARG A 70 -11.02 -2.87 -3.54
CA ARG A 70 -10.00 -3.43 -4.44
C ARG A 70 -8.61 -3.05 -3.95
N ALA A 71 -7.68 -4.01 -3.98
CA ALA A 71 -6.28 -3.74 -3.73
C ALA A 71 -5.56 -3.30 -5.01
N ALA A 72 -4.64 -2.33 -4.91
CA ALA A 72 -3.81 -1.90 -6.02
C ALA A 72 -2.76 -2.96 -6.41
N PHE A 73 -2.20 -3.65 -5.41
CA PHE A 73 -1.11 -4.62 -5.61
C PHE A 73 -1.42 -5.98 -4.99
N ALA A 74 -0.80 -7.03 -5.55
CA ALA A 74 -0.81 -8.36 -4.95
C ALA A 74 -0.10 -8.34 -3.58
N TYR A 75 -0.63 -9.11 -2.62
CA TYR A 75 -0.11 -9.16 -1.25
C TYR A 75 1.18 -10.00 -1.14
N ARG A 76 2.25 -9.53 -1.77
CA ARG A 76 3.61 -10.13 -1.76
C ARG A 76 4.68 -9.03 -1.82
N GLY A 77 5.94 -9.43 -1.62
CA GLY A 77 7.09 -8.55 -1.78
C GLY A 77 6.97 -7.22 -1.01
N PRO A 78 7.36 -6.09 -1.62
CA PRO A 78 7.31 -4.77 -1.00
C PRO A 78 5.91 -4.35 -0.52
N ALA A 79 4.85 -4.72 -1.24
CA ALA A 79 3.48 -4.39 -0.85
C ALA A 79 3.11 -5.08 0.49
N LYS A 80 3.42 -6.37 0.64
CA LYS A 80 3.20 -7.10 1.91
C LYS A 80 3.99 -6.47 3.06
N ALA A 81 5.26 -6.13 2.83
CA ALA A 81 6.13 -5.55 3.85
C ALA A 81 5.63 -4.17 4.28
N ALA A 82 5.20 -3.32 3.33
CA ALA A 82 4.61 -2.01 3.60
C ALA A 82 3.33 -2.13 4.44
N VAL A 83 2.39 -3.00 4.05
CA VAL A 83 1.17 -3.24 4.83
C VAL A 83 1.48 -3.74 6.24
N HIS A 84 2.49 -4.60 6.41
CA HIS A 84 2.89 -5.07 7.74
C HIS A 84 3.44 -3.94 8.61
N ARG A 85 4.30 -3.07 8.05
CA ARG A 85 4.83 -1.90 8.77
C ARG A 85 3.74 -0.91 9.18
N LEU A 86 2.76 -0.69 8.29
CA LEU A 86 1.60 0.14 8.56
C LEU A 86 0.78 -0.43 9.74
N LYS A 87 0.45 -1.73 9.68
CA LYS A 87 -0.42 -2.38 10.67
C LYS A 87 0.25 -2.59 12.03
N PHE A 88 1.54 -2.94 12.04
CA PHE A 88 2.20 -3.51 13.23
C PHE A 88 3.47 -2.80 13.67
N SER A 89 4.02 -1.88 12.88
CA SER A 89 5.27 -1.18 13.21
C SER A 89 5.09 0.33 13.42
N GLY A 90 3.86 0.84 13.31
CA GLY A 90 3.56 2.27 13.52
C GLY A 90 3.95 3.18 12.35
N TRP A 91 4.30 2.63 11.18
CA TRP A 91 4.70 3.42 10.01
C TRP A 91 3.48 4.00 9.28
N ARG A 92 2.79 4.95 9.93
CA ARG A 92 1.52 5.52 9.46
C ARG A 92 1.63 6.19 8.09
N GLY A 93 2.78 6.81 7.79
CA GLY A 93 3.04 7.42 6.49
C GLY A 93 2.90 6.46 5.31
N VAL A 94 3.04 5.14 5.55
CA VAL A 94 2.88 4.12 4.50
C VAL A 94 1.47 4.14 3.91
N GLY A 95 0.46 4.57 4.69
CA GLY A 95 -0.91 4.74 4.19
C GLY A 95 -0.98 5.71 3.01
N GLU A 96 -0.34 6.87 3.13
CA GLU A 96 -0.27 7.89 2.06
C GLU A 96 0.48 7.35 0.83
N ALA A 97 1.60 6.65 1.07
CA ALA A 97 2.39 6.04 0.01
C ALA A 97 1.61 4.99 -0.80
N LEU A 98 0.79 4.17 -0.15
CA LEU A 98 -0.04 3.17 -0.80
C LEU A 98 -1.31 3.75 -1.43
N ALA A 99 -1.79 4.90 -0.95
CA ALA A 99 -2.99 5.56 -1.48
C ALA A 99 -2.73 6.32 -2.80
N ALA A 100 -1.48 6.72 -3.06
CA ALA A 100 -1.07 7.40 -4.28
C ALA A 100 -0.88 6.47 -5.49
N ALA A 101 -1.11 5.16 -5.32
CA ALA A 101 -0.87 4.11 -6.31
C ALA A 101 -2.11 3.75 -7.13
#